data_AF-A0A9P9Z9P0-F1
#
_entry.id   AF-A0A9P9Z9P0-F1
#
_cell.length_a   1.000
_cell.length_b   1.000
_cell.length_c   1.000
_cell.angle_alpha   90.00
_cell.angle_beta   90.00
_cell.angle_gamma   90.00
#
_symmetry.space_group_name_H-M   'P 1'
#
loop_
_entity.id
_entity.type
_entity.pdbx_description
1 polymer ?
#
loop_
_entity_poly.entity_id
_entity_poly.type
_entity_poly.pdbx_seq_one_letter_code
_entity_poly.pdbx_strand_id
1 'polypeptide(L)'
;MNDWRLSANSTIYKEALKATETIQPPATGFVRPQDITGRATEVQFKQNNTIIQLLLKLTEEIEDLKVAVKRLEAVKGNEVTQPDDLSDSLDQIQQQLQKLSLGETSKPAVPKPKGKLFVFKNPKEIFEAEKKKAA
;
A
#
# COMPACT_ATOMS: atom_id res chain seq x y z
N MET A 1 22.43 -29.71 5.44
CA MET A 1 22.06 -30.69 6.48
C MET A 1 22.50 -30.08 7.81
N ASN A 2 21.57 -29.81 8.73
CA ASN A 2 21.88 -29.09 9.98
C ASN A 2 22.67 -29.99 10.93
N ASP A 3 23.90 -29.61 11.24
CA ASP A 3 24.76 -30.29 12.23
C ASP A 3 24.47 -29.71 13.63
N TRP A 4 24.42 -30.58 14.65
CA TRP A 4 24.21 -30.16 16.04
C TRP A 4 25.31 -29.22 16.53
N ARG A 5 26.52 -29.30 15.95
CA ARG A 5 27.63 -28.38 16.24
C ARG A 5 27.33 -26.94 15.81
N LEU A 6 26.66 -26.77 14.66
CA LEU A 6 26.22 -25.47 14.19
C LEU A 6 25.09 -24.93 15.08
N SER A 7 24.14 -25.80 15.43
CA SER A 7 23.05 -25.46 16.36
C SER A 7 23.57 -25.09 17.76
N ALA A 8 24.60 -25.77 18.25
CA ALA A 8 25.22 -25.48 19.55
C ALA A 8 25.87 -24.09 19.61
N ASN A 9 26.31 -23.57 18.46
CA ASN A 9 26.90 -22.23 18.36
C ASN A 9 25.88 -21.11 18.15
N SER A 10 24.61 -21.46 17.85
CA SER A 10 23.54 -20.50 17.65
C SER A 10 23.28 -19.66 18.90
N THR A 11 22.98 -18.38 18.70
CA THR A 11 22.63 -17.44 19.78
C THR A 11 21.41 -17.92 20.55
N ILE A 12 20.37 -18.37 19.84
CA ILE A 12 19.11 -18.88 20.43
C ILE A 12 19.40 -20.06 21.36
N TYR A 13 20.34 -20.93 20.97
CA TYR A 13 20.72 -22.08 21.77
C TYR A 13 21.45 -21.70 23.06
N LYS A 14 22.39 -20.74 22.98
CA LYS A 14 23.11 -20.23 24.15
C LYS A 14 22.18 -19.49 25.11
N GLU A 15 21.23 -18.74 24.58
CA GLU A 15 20.20 -18.08 25.39
C GLU A 15 19.29 -19.10 26.08
N ALA A 16 18.88 -20.15 25.38
CA ALA A 16 18.08 -21.22 25.97
C ALA A 16 18.82 -21.91 27.12
N LEU A 17 20.12 -22.21 26.95
CA LEU A 17 20.95 -22.76 28.03
C LEU A 17 21.08 -21.80 29.22
N LYS A 18 21.28 -20.51 28.96
CA LYS A 18 21.35 -19.49 30.03
C LYS A 18 20.04 -19.36 30.79
N ALA A 19 18.91 -19.46 30.10
CA ALA A 19 17.59 -19.43 30.73
C ALA A 19 17.37 -20.67 31.61
N THR A 20 17.70 -21.87 31.12
CA THR A 20 17.50 -23.10 31.89
C THR A 20 18.52 -23.31 33.01
N GLU A 21 19.67 -22.65 32.94
CA GLU A 21 20.65 -22.59 34.03
C GLU A 21 20.04 -22.06 35.33
N THR A 22 19.10 -21.10 35.23
CA THR A 22 18.41 -20.51 36.39
C THR A 22 17.47 -21.48 37.10
N ILE A 23 17.00 -22.52 36.41
CA ILE A 23 16.07 -23.52 36.96
C ILE A 23 16.87 -24.59 37.70
N GLN A 24 17.86 -25.18 37.02
CA GLN A 24 18.67 -26.24 37.60
C GLN A 24 20.08 -26.28 36.96
N PRO A 25 21.11 -25.79 37.67
CA PRO A 25 22.49 -25.86 37.19
C PRO A 25 23.07 -27.29 37.34
N PRO A 26 24.03 -27.69 36.48
CA PRO A 26 24.34 -27.08 35.19
C PRO A 26 23.23 -27.36 34.16
N ALA A 27 22.94 -26.39 33.29
CA ALA A 27 22.05 -26.57 32.16
C ALA A 27 22.65 -27.56 31.17
N THR A 28 21.79 -28.44 30.66
CA THR A 28 22.21 -29.52 29.77
C THR A 28 21.56 -29.37 28.41
N GLY A 29 22.40 -29.41 27.38
CA GLY A 29 22.01 -29.37 25.98
C GLY A 29 22.28 -30.70 25.28
N PHE A 30 22.96 -30.66 24.14
CA PHE A 30 23.36 -31.88 23.43
C PHE A 30 24.38 -32.64 24.27
N VAL A 31 24.05 -33.89 24.63
CA VAL A 31 24.93 -34.78 25.39
C VAL A 31 25.02 -36.10 24.68
N ARG A 32 26.23 -36.67 24.61
CA ARG A 32 26.42 -38.03 24.13
C ARG A 32 26.10 -38.98 25.28
N PRO A 33 25.33 -40.06 25.05
CA PRO A 33 25.01 -41.03 26.11
C PRO A 33 26.25 -41.60 26.83
N GLN A 34 27.38 -41.70 26.12
CA GLN A 34 28.65 -42.20 26.66
C GLN A 34 29.32 -41.22 27.65
N ASP A 35 28.99 -39.93 27.57
CA ASP A 35 29.56 -38.88 28.44
C ASP A 35 28.74 -38.69 29.72
N ILE A 36 27.66 -39.45 29.92
CA ILE A 36 26.78 -39.33 31.08
C ILE A 36 27.43 -40.05 32.27
N THR A 37 28.11 -39.29 33.14
CA THR A 37 28.76 -39.79 34.35
C THR A 37 27.87 -39.76 35.61
N GLY A 38 26.53 -39.79 35.44
CA GLY A 38 25.58 -39.62 36.54
C GLY A 38 24.20 -40.26 36.30
N ARG A 39 23.18 -39.81 37.03
CA ARG A 39 21.79 -40.30 36.84
C ARG A 39 21.25 -39.82 35.49
N ALA A 40 21.13 -40.73 34.53
CA ALA A 40 20.64 -40.42 33.18
C ALA A 40 19.30 -39.66 33.18
N THR A 41 18.41 -39.97 34.11
CA THR A 41 17.11 -39.30 34.26
C THR A 41 17.25 -37.81 34.61
N GLU A 42 18.23 -37.44 35.43
CA GLU A 42 18.47 -36.02 35.77
C GLU A 42 18.99 -35.23 34.57
N VAL A 43 19.91 -35.84 33.81
CA VAL A 43 20.42 -35.27 32.55
C VAL A 43 19.27 -35.09 31.55
N GLN A 44 18.37 -36.07 31.44
CA GLN A 44 17.18 -35.97 30.60
C GLN A 44 16.23 -34.85 31.03
N PHE A 45 15.97 -34.67 32.32
CA PHE A 45 15.14 -33.56 32.79
C PHE A 45 15.74 -32.20 32.41
N LYS A 46 17.04 -32.04 32.58
CA LYS A 46 17.77 -30.82 32.19
C LYS A 46 17.71 -30.58 30.68
N GLN A 47 17.88 -31.63 29.87
CA GLN A 47 17.73 -31.57 28.42
C GLN A 47 16.31 -31.18 28.00
N ASN A 48 15.29 -31.77 28.64
CA ASN A 48 13.89 -31.47 28.36
C ASN A 48 13.57 -30.00 28.65
N ASN A 49 14.09 -29.43 29.74
CA ASN A 49 13.92 -28.01 30.02
C ASN A 49 14.50 -27.15 28.90
N THR A 50 15.71 -27.47 28.42
CA THR A 50 16.36 -26.75 27.31
C THR A 50 15.56 -26.88 26.01
N ILE A 51 15.01 -28.07 25.72
CA ILE A 51 14.15 -28.30 24.54
C ILE A 51 12.87 -27.47 24.63
N ILE A 52 12.20 -27.46 25.79
CA ILE A 52 10.98 -26.68 26.01
C ILE A 52 11.26 -25.19 25.80
N GLN A 53 12.37 -24.68 26.33
CA GLN A 53 12.76 -23.28 26.15
C GLN A 53 13.00 -22.92 24.67
N LEU A 54 13.63 -23.81 23.91
CA LEU A 54 13.83 -23.64 22.47
C LEU A 54 12.51 -23.66 21.70
N LEU A 55 11.59 -24.55 22.08
CA LEU A 55 10.26 -24.62 21.47
C LEU A 55 9.45 -23.35 21.75
N LEU A 56 9.50 -22.82 22.97
CA LEU A 56 8.87 -21.55 23.31
C LEU A 56 9.40 -20.41 22.44
N LYS A 57 10.73 -20.31 22.28
CA LYS A 57 11.34 -19.31 21.39
C LYS A 57 10.89 -19.45 19.94
N LEU A 58 10.81 -20.68 19.43
CA LEU A 58 10.29 -20.94 18.10
C LEU A 58 8.80 -20.58 17.95
N THR A 59 7.98 -20.79 18.99
CA THR A 59 6.58 -20.36 18.96
C THR A 59 6.42 -18.84 18.98
N GLU A 60 7.29 -18.12 19.70
CA GLU A 60 7.35 -16.65 19.68
C GLU A 60 7.70 -16.15 18.26
N GLU A 61 8.76 -16.69 17.64
CA GLU A 61 9.17 -16.31 16.28
C GLU A 61 8.08 -16.61 15.23
N ILE A 62 7.37 -17.73 15.36
CA ILE A 62 6.26 -18.06 14.46
C ILE A 62 5.10 -17.08 14.62
N GLU A 63 4.79 -16.67 15.84
CA GLU A 63 3.72 -15.69 16.08
C GLU A 63 4.11 -14.32 15.51
N ASP A 64 5.35 -13.89 15.69
CA ASP A 64 5.87 -12.67 15.09
C ASP A 64 5.83 -12.71 13.55
N LEU A 65 6.19 -13.85 12.96
CA LEU A 65 6.09 -14.06 11.51
C LEU A 65 4.64 -14.03 11.03
N LYS A 66 3.70 -14.65 11.76
CA LYS A 66 2.26 -14.57 11.42
C LYS A 66 1.75 -13.14 11.47
N VAL A 67 2.17 -12.36 12.46
CA VAL A 67 1.82 -10.94 12.55
C VAL A 67 2.42 -10.17 11.37
N ALA A 68 3.68 -10.42 11.01
CA ALA A 68 4.32 -9.80 9.86
C ALA A 68 3.60 -10.15 8.54
N VAL A 69 3.23 -11.41 8.34
CA VAL A 69 2.47 -11.85 7.16
C VAL A 69 1.11 -11.17 7.10
N LYS A 70 0.34 -11.13 8.20
CA LYS A 70 -0.96 -10.41 8.23
C LYS A 70 -0.80 -8.92 7.91
N ARG A 71 0.27 -8.28 8.39
CA ARG A 71 0.58 -6.88 8.05
C ARG A 71 0.88 -6.72 6.57
N LEU A 72 1.68 -7.61 5.99
CA LEU A 72 2.00 -7.60 4.56
C LEU A 72 0.76 -7.86 3.70
N GLU A 73 -0.12 -8.79 4.09
CA GLU A 73 -1.40 -9.03 3.42
C GLU A 73 -2.33 -7.81 3.51
N ALA A 74 -2.38 -7.11 4.64
CA ALA A 74 -3.15 -5.88 4.78
C ALA A 74 -2.60 -4.73 3.91
N VAL A 75 -1.28 -4.60 3.80
CA VAL A 75 -0.65 -3.62 2.89
C VAL A 75 -0.92 -4.00 1.43
N LYS A 76 -0.76 -5.27 1.07
CA LYS A 76 -1.04 -5.76 -0.28
C LYS A 76 -2.53 -5.67 -0.64
N GLY A 77 -3.42 -5.88 0.32
CA GLY A 77 -4.87 -5.67 0.15
C GLY A 77 -5.23 -4.20 -0.12
N ASN A 78 -4.42 -3.25 0.35
CA ASN A 78 -4.57 -1.83 0.01
C ASN A 78 -3.92 -1.46 -1.34
N GLU A 79 -2.93 -2.22 -1.82
CA GLU A 79 -2.32 -2.00 -3.15
C GLU A 79 -3.09 -2.71 -4.29
N VAL A 80 -3.82 -3.79 -4.01
CA VAL A 80 -4.59 -4.55 -5.03
C VAL A 80 -5.93 -3.87 -5.37
N THR A 81 -6.37 -2.87 -4.61
CA THR A 81 -7.51 -2.00 -4.98
C THR A 81 -7.14 -0.91 -6.00
N GLN A 82 -5.97 -0.95 -6.63
CA GLN A 82 -5.49 0.10 -7.55
C GLN A 82 -4.95 -0.40 -8.90
N PRO A 83 -5.66 -1.31 -9.61
CA PRO A 83 -5.67 -1.20 -11.08
C PRO A 83 -7.07 -0.92 -11.63
N ASP A 84 -8.09 -1.65 -11.19
CA ASP A 84 -9.44 -1.58 -11.77
C ASP A 84 -10.19 -0.31 -11.34
N ASP A 85 -10.06 0.11 -10.07
CA ASP A 85 -10.67 1.38 -9.60
C ASP A 85 -10.03 2.61 -10.27
N LEU A 86 -8.76 2.53 -10.68
CA LEU A 86 -8.05 3.60 -11.37
C LEU A 86 -8.45 3.69 -12.84
N SER A 87 -8.61 2.55 -13.53
CA SER A 87 -9.15 2.54 -14.90
C SER A 87 -10.60 3.00 -14.93
N ASP A 88 -11.41 2.54 -13.99
CA ASP A 88 -12.82 2.93 -13.90
C ASP A 88 -12.96 4.42 -13.55
N SER A 89 -12.08 4.94 -12.68
CA SER A 89 -12.02 6.38 -12.38
C SER A 89 -11.54 7.20 -13.59
N LEU A 90 -10.58 6.71 -14.37
CA LEU A 90 -10.12 7.37 -15.59
C LEU A 90 -11.22 7.41 -16.66
N ASP A 91 -11.95 6.31 -16.84
CA ASP A 91 -13.06 6.23 -17.77
C ASP A 91 -14.21 7.17 -17.35
N GLN A 92 -14.49 7.27 -16.05
CA GLN A 92 -15.46 8.23 -15.53
C GLN A 92 -15.02 9.68 -15.75
N ILE A 93 -13.75 10.00 -15.47
CA ILE A 93 -13.19 11.33 -15.74
C ILE A 93 -13.26 11.66 -17.23
N GLN A 94 -12.92 10.70 -18.10
CA GLN A 94 -12.96 10.88 -19.55
C GLN A 94 -14.40 11.10 -20.04
N GLN A 95 -15.37 10.35 -19.52
CA GLN A 95 -16.79 10.58 -19.81
C GLN A 95 -17.29 11.95 -19.30
N GLN A 96 -16.84 12.38 -18.12
CA GLN A 96 -17.16 13.70 -17.58
C GLN A 96 -16.54 14.81 -18.43
N LEU A 97 -15.31 14.64 -18.90
CA LEU A 97 -14.64 15.59 -19.79
C LEU A 97 -15.32 15.67 -21.16
N GLN A 98 -15.75 14.54 -21.71
CA GLN A 98 -16.52 14.50 -22.97
C GLN A 98 -17.90 15.15 -22.81
N LYS A 99 -18.54 15.01 -21.65
CA LYS A 99 -19.82 15.67 -21.33
C LYS A 99 -19.66 17.15 -20.99
N LEU A 100 -18.47 17.59 -20.60
CA LEU A 100 -18.10 19.00 -20.48
C LEU A 100 -17.89 19.58 -21.89
N SER A 101 -18.99 19.71 -22.62
CA SER A 101 -19.08 20.70 -23.69
C SER A 101 -18.97 22.07 -23.02
N LEU A 102 -17.78 22.68 -23.07
CA LEU A 102 -17.63 24.11 -22.90
C LEU A 102 -18.55 24.74 -23.94
N GLY A 103 -19.73 25.13 -23.47
CA GLY A 103 -20.88 25.43 -24.30
C GLY A 103 -20.45 26.12 -25.59
N GLU A 104 -20.79 25.47 -26.70
CA GLU A 104 -20.87 26.05 -28.02
C GLU A 104 -20.94 27.58 -27.95
N THR A 105 -19.98 28.25 -28.58
CA THR A 105 -20.01 29.68 -28.90
C THR A 105 -21.17 30.04 -29.84
N SER A 106 -22.28 29.31 -29.80
CA SER A 106 -23.51 29.46 -30.55
C SER A 106 -24.72 29.43 -29.62
N LYS A 107 -24.77 30.35 -28.65
CA LYS A 107 -26.08 30.91 -28.31
C LYS A 107 -26.56 31.64 -29.56
N PRO A 108 -27.72 31.30 -30.17
CA PRO A 108 -28.29 32.17 -31.20
C PRO A 108 -28.48 33.54 -30.55
N ALA A 109 -27.81 34.55 -31.11
CA ALA A 109 -27.90 35.91 -30.60
C ALA A 109 -29.38 36.29 -30.54
N VAL A 110 -29.89 36.49 -29.32
CA VAL A 110 -31.23 37.04 -29.11
C VAL A 110 -31.30 38.32 -29.94
N PRO A 111 -32.17 38.41 -30.97
CA PRO A 111 -32.19 39.58 -31.84
C PRO A 111 -32.62 40.78 -31.01
N LYS A 112 -31.67 41.66 -30.70
CA LYS A 112 -31.97 42.95 -30.08
C LYS A 112 -32.91 43.70 -31.04
N PRO A 113 -34.07 44.20 -30.57
CA PRO A 113 -34.96 44.95 -31.44
C PRO A 113 -34.20 46.16 -31.98
N LYS A 114 -34.15 46.30 -33.31
CA LYS A 114 -33.50 47.43 -33.98
C LYS A 114 -34.22 48.71 -33.52
N GLY A 115 -33.53 49.56 -32.77
CA GLY A 115 -34.07 50.84 -32.33
C GLY A 115 -34.41 51.75 -33.52
N LYS A 116 -35.41 52.62 -33.36
CA LYS A 116 -35.77 53.62 -34.39
C LYS A 116 -34.61 54.62 -34.52
N LEU A 117 -34.03 54.70 -35.72
CA LEU A 117 -33.00 55.68 -36.06
C LEU A 117 -33.71 57.00 -36.42
N PHE A 118 -33.56 58.02 -35.58
CA PHE A 118 -34.07 59.37 -35.87
C PHE A 118 -32.99 60.17 -36.59
N VAL A 119 -33.24 60.48 -37.86
CA VAL A 119 -32.31 61.23 -38.72
C VAL A 119 -33.03 62.42 -39.34
N PHE A 120 -32.37 63.56 -39.41
CA PHE A 120 -32.94 64.80 -39.96
C PHE A 120 -33.20 64.73 -41.47
N LYS A 121 -32.42 63.92 -42.20
CA LYS A 121 -32.61 63.62 -43.63
C LYS A 121 -32.40 62.14 -43.89
N ASN A 122 -33.13 61.59 -44.86
CA ASN A 122 -33.03 60.18 -45.23
C ASN A 122 -31.59 59.85 -45.68
N PRO A 123 -30.90 58.90 -45.03
CA PRO A 123 -29.50 58.57 -45.35
C PRO A 123 -29.29 58.09 -46.78
N LYS A 124 -30.29 57.45 -47.39
CA LYS A 124 -30.23 56.98 -48.77
C LYS A 124 -30.13 58.13 -49.77
N GLU A 125 -30.84 59.23 -49.53
CA GLU A 125 -30.83 60.40 -50.42
C GLU A 125 -29.48 61.11 -50.38
N ILE A 126 -28.85 61.17 -49.20
CA ILE A 126 -27.49 61.72 -49.04
C ILE A 126 -26.49 60.87 -49.83
N PHE A 127 -26.58 59.55 -49.70
CA PHE A 127 -25.68 58.63 -50.40
C PHE A 127 -25.80 58.74 -51.92
N GLU A 128 -27.02 58.84 -52.45
CA GLU A 128 -27.22 59.02 -53.89
C GLU A 128 -26.76 60.40 -54.39
N ALA A 129 -26.94 61.45 -53.59
CA ALA A 129 -26.46 62.79 -53.91
C ALA A 129 -24.91 62.83 -53.96
N GLU A 130 -24.23 62.20 -53.00
CA GLU A 130 -22.77 62.09 -53.01
C GLU A 130 -22.29 61.25 -54.19
N LYS A 131 -22.94 60.12 -54.46
CA LYS A 131 -22.58 59.25 -55.59
C LYS A 131 -22.73 59.95 -56.94
N LYS A 132 -23.73 60.81 -57.10
CA LYS A 132 -23.90 61.64 -58.31
C LYS A 132 -22.93 62.83 -58.38
N LYS A 133 -22.42 63.29 -57.25
CA LYS A 133 -21.42 64.37 -57.18
C LYS A 133 -19.99 63.86 -57.40
N ALA A 134 -19.76 62.57 -57.16
CA ALA A 134 -18.50 61.86 -57.36
C ALA A 134 -18.38 61.19 -58.75
N ALA A 135 -19.39 61.33 -59.60
CA ALA A 135 -19.38 60.96 -61.02
C ALA A 135 -19.32 62.23 -61.88
#